data_AF-A0A5D4R4J2-F1
#
_entry.id   AF-A0A5D4R4J2-F1
#
_cell.length_a   1.000
_cell.length_b   1.000
_cell.length_c   1.000
_cell.angle_alpha   90.00
_cell.angle_beta   90.00
_cell.angle_gamma   90.00
#
_symmetry.space_group_name_H-M   'P 1'
#
loop_
_entity.id
_entity.type
_entity.pdbx_description
1 polymer ?
#
loop_
_entity_poly.entity_id
_entity_poly.type
_entity_poly.pdbx_seq_one_letter_code
_entity_poly.pdbx_strand_id
1 'polypeptide(L)'
;MKRVLPPGQFETEKWPVLHQGDVYEFDEASWDFRLFGEVEEEVSLSYAEMMMLPKTVSSIDMHCVTTWSKFGTEFEGIALRELLQLVNIKEDVKYIKIYGYYNGDRFGYSANLPLGDLLGDDALFVYRWKDENHEWQEISPKHGYPLRFIPPASFYLWKGSKWVSGIRFMKDDEEGFWEELGYSMTADPFKEERYR
;
A
#
# COMPACT_ATOMS: atom_id res chain seq x y z
N MET A 1 -0.04 -21.83 -1.07
CA MET A 1 1.14 -21.61 -1.94
C MET A 1 2.38 -22.11 -1.23
N LYS A 2 3.42 -22.52 -1.97
CA LYS A 2 4.71 -22.91 -1.38
C LYS A 2 5.40 -21.64 -0.87
N ARG A 3 5.84 -21.60 0.40
CA ARG A 3 6.67 -20.50 0.91
C ARG A 3 7.99 -20.50 0.14
N VAL A 4 8.19 -19.51 -0.73
CA VAL A 4 9.42 -19.35 -1.51
C VAL A 4 10.02 -18.01 -1.15
N LEU A 5 11.24 -18.03 -0.61
CA LEU A 5 12.01 -16.82 -0.38
C LEU A 5 12.49 -16.25 -1.71
N PRO A 6 12.30 -14.94 -1.96
CA PRO A 6 12.99 -14.29 -3.05
C PRO A 6 14.52 -14.35 -2.87
N PRO A 7 15.31 -14.28 -3.94
CA PRO A 7 16.76 -14.30 -3.83
C PRO A 7 17.30 -13.21 -2.89
N GLY A 8 18.32 -13.56 -2.11
CA GLY A 8 18.96 -12.63 -1.16
C GLY A 8 18.07 -12.17 0.01
N GLN A 9 17.01 -12.94 0.33
CA GLN A 9 16.11 -12.67 1.47
C GLN A 9 16.28 -13.71 2.58
N PHE A 10 16.09 -13.29 3.83
CA PHE A 10 15.88 -14.19 4.97
C PHE A 10 14.46 -14.04 5.53
N GLU A 11 13.91 -15.13 6.08
CA GLU A 11 12.60 -15.10 6.73
C GLU A 11 12.69 -14.47 8.13
N THR A 12 11.71 -13.63 8.47
CA THR A 12 11.53 -13.06 9.81
C THR A 12 10.11 -13.30 10.31
N GLU A 13 9.99 -13.64 11.59
CA GLU A 13 8.70 -13.73 12.29
C GLU A 13 8.19 -12.33 12.72
N LYS A 14 9.07 -11.35 12.88
CA LYS A 14 8.70 -9.98 13.24
C LYS A 14 8.18 -9.23 12.03
N TRP A 15 7.15 -8.40 12.19
CA TRP A 15 6.80 -7.35 11.23
C TRP A 15 7.63 -6.10 11.53
N PRO A 16 8.74 -5.82 10.82
CA PRO A 16 9.63 -4.73 11.19
C PRO A 16 9.01 -3.38 10.87
N VAL A 17 9.22 -2.42 11.75
CA VAL A 17 8.84 -1.01 11.53
C VAL A 17 9.96 -0.32 10.78
N LEU A 18 9.69 0.07 9.53
CA LEU A 18 10.53 0.95 8.73
C LEU A 18 9.68 2.13 8.24
N HIS A 19 10.03 3.36 8.61
CA HIS A 19 9.42 4.57 8.05
C HIS A 19 10.48 5.66 7.90
N GLN A 20 10.30 6.52 6.90
CA GLN A 20 11.06 7.74 6.72
C GLN A 20 10.17 8.91 7.16
N GLY A 21 10.73 9.86 7.90
CA GLY A 21 9.98 11.01 8.41
C GLY A 21 9.15 10.72 9.66
N ASP A 22 8.34 11.69 10.03
CA ASP A 22 7.55 11.68 11.26
C ASP A 22 6.39 10.67 11.22
N VAL A 23 5.95 10.22 12.40
CA VAL A 23 4.73 9.41 12.52
C VAL A 23 3.53 10.35 12.40
N TYR A 24 2.68 10.11 11.42
CA TYR A 24 1.46 10.90 11.23
C TYR A 24 0.56 10.85 12.47
N GLU A 25 0.16 12.02 12.96
CA GLU A 25 -0.84 12.18 14.01
C GLU A 25 -2.22 12.23 13.37
N PHE A 26 -2.97 11.14 13.52
CA PHE A 26 -4.29 11.02 12.91
C PHE A 26 -5.32 11.91 13.61
N ASP A 27 -6.03 12.71 12.81
CA ASP A 27 -7.25 13.41 13.19
C ASP A 27 -8.40 12.96 12.28
N GLU A 28 -9.35 12.23 12.84
CA GLU A 28 -10.52 11.70 12.13
C GLU A 28 -11.39 12.80 11.51
N ALA A 29 -11.45 13.98 12.13
CA ALA A 29 -12.34 15.06 11.68
C ALA A 29 -11.83 15.77 10.41
N SER A 30 -10.52 15.72 10.16
CA SER A 30 -9.88 16.40 9.03
C SER A 30 -9.32 15.44 7.98
N TRP A 31 -9.23 14.15 8.29
CA TRP A 31 -8.73 13.15 7.35
C TRP A 31 -9.76 12.81 6.27
N ASP A 32 -9.29 12.76 5.02
CA ASP A 32 -10.03 12.27 3.88
C ASP A 32 -9.11 11.47 2.94
N PHE A 33 -9.69 10.50 2.22
CA PHE A 33 -9.03 9.71 1.20
C PHE A 33 -9.51 10.12 -0.19
N ARG A 34 -8.59 10.53 -1.07
CA ARG A 34 -8.93 11.03 -2.41
C ARG A 34 -8.72 10.00 -3.50
N LEU A 35 -9.69 9.88 -4.40
CA LEU A 35 -9.59 9.17 -5.68
C LEU A 35 -9.62 10.23 -6.80
N PHE A 36 -8.50 10.43 -7.50
CA PHE A 36 -8.34 11.59 -8.38
C PHE A 36 -7.42 11.36 -9.59
N GLY A 37 -7.26 12.36 -10.45
CA GLY A 37 -6.44 12.27 -11.66
C GLY A 37 -7.24 11.88 -12.91
N GLU A 38 -6.88 10.78 -13.56
CA GLU A 38 -7.52 10.30 -14.79
C GLU A 38 -8.86 9.57 -14.52
N VAL A 39 -9.80 10.31 -13.93
CA VAL A 39 -11.16 9.86 -13.61
C VAL A 39 -12.18 10.88 -14.11
N GLU A 40 -13.43 10.45 -14.31
CA GLU A 40 -14.51 11.36 -14.74
C GLU A 40 -14.89 12.36 -13.65
N GLU A 41 -15.01 11.89 -12.41
CA GLU A 41 -15.30 12.69 -11.23
C GLU A 41 -14.38 12.26 -10.07
N GLU A 42 -13.76 13.23 -9.41
CA GLU A 42 -12.95 12.96 -8.23
C GLU A 42 -13.83 12.64 -7.02
N VAL A 43 -13.40 11.67 -6.22
CA VAL A 43 -14.12 11.24 -5.00
C VAL A 43 -13.24 11.51 -3.78
N SER A 44 -13.88 11.94 -2.70
CA SER A 44 -13.25 12.12 -1.39
C SER A 44 -14.07 11.36 -0.36
N LEU A 45 -13.42 10.51 0.42
CA LEU A 45 -14.05 9.69 1.47
C LEU A 45 -13.53 10.14 2.83
N SER A 46 -14.43 10.45 3.76
CA SER A 46 -14.11 10.56 5.18
C SER A 46 -13.62 9.22 5.75
N TYR A 47 -13.01 9.24 6.93
CA TYR A 47 -12.61 8.01 7.61
C TYR A 47 -13.79 7.07 7.86
N ALA A 48 -14.92 7.64 8.30
CA ALA A 48 -16.15 6.88 8.52
C ALA A 48 -16.65 6.19 7.24
N GLU A 49 -16.64 6.90 6.10
CA GLU A 49 -17.02 6.31 4.81
C GLU A 49 -16.06 5.21 4.37
N MET A 50 -14.75 5.42 4.54
CA MET A 50 -13.74 4.40 4.26
C MET A 50 -13.97 3.12 5.07
N MET A 51 -14.33 3.24 6.34
CA MET A 51 -14.58 2.10 7.24
C MET A 51 -15.94 1.40 7.01
N MET A 52 -16.85 2.01 6.25
CA MET A 52 -18.12 1.40 5.83
C MET A 52 -17.99 0.53 4.58
N LEU A 53 -16.86 0.62 3.85
CA LEU A 53 -16.63 -0.20 2.65
C LEU A 53 -16.53 -1.70 2.97
N PRO A 54 -16.82 -2.59 2.00
CA PRO A 54 -16.68 -4.02 2.19
C PRO A 54 -15.28 -4.42 2.65
N LYS A 55 -15.25 -5.23 3.72
CA LYS A 55 -14.02 -5.70 4.35
C LYS A 55 -13.51 -6.95 3.63
N THR A 56 -12.21 -6.99 3.40
CA THR A 56 -11.49 -8.14 2.84
C THR A 56 -10.43 -8.60 3.84
N VAL A 57 -10.34 -9.92 4.04
CA VAL A 57 -9.26 -10.56 4.80
C VAL A 57 -8.39 -11.35 3.82
N SER A 58 -7.09 -11.07 3.80
CA SER A 58 -6.16 -11.72 2.89
C SER A 58 -4.83 -12.00 3.56
N SER A 59 -4.20 -13.12 3.20
CA SER A 59 -2.83 -13.41 3.62
C SER A 59 -1.86 -12.91 2.56
N ILE A 60 -0.99 -11.97 2.94
CA ILE A 60 -0.06 -11.31 2.03
C ILE A 60 1.36 -11.50 2.57
N ASP A 61 2.21 -12.11 1.77
CA ASP A 61 3.63 -12.23 2.06
C ASP A 61 4.32 -10.89 1.79
N MET A 62 5.16 -10.46 2.72
CA MET A 62 5.85 -9.17 2.64
C MET A 62 7.33 -9.37 2.35
N HIS A 63 7.84 -8.72 1.32
CA HIS A 63 9.26 -8.74 0.96
C HIS A 63 9.84 -7.34 1.05
N CYS A 64 10.90 -7.15 1.84
CA CYS A 64 11.52 -5.84 2.00
C CYS A 64 12.83 -5.74 1.23
N VAL A 65 13.06 -4.57 0.65
CA VAL A 65 14.32 -4.21 -0.01
C VAL A 65 15.53 -4.29 0.94
N THR A 66 15.31 -4.24 2.25
CA THR A 66 16.36 -4.44 3.27
C THR A 66 16.56 -5.91 3.63
N THR A 67 16.31 -6.84 2.70
CA THR A 67 16.68 -8.28 2.76
C THR A 67 15.89 -9.18 3.71
N TRP A 68 14.78 -8.71 4.29
CA TRP A 68 13.88 -9.58 5.06
C TRP A 68 12.55 -9.85 4.35
N SER A 69 12.02 -11.06 4.55
CA SER A 69 10.69 -11.48 4.11
C SER A 69 9.87 -12.01 5.28
N LYS A 70 8.59 -11.67 5.35
CA LYS A 70 7.66 -12.19 6.36
C LYS A 70 6.50 -12.89 5.67
N PHE A 71 6.31 -14.15 6.01
CA PHE A 71 5.21 -14.98 5.49
C PHE A 71 4.04 -15.03 6.47
N GLY A 72 2.87 -15.41 5.96
CA GLY A 72 1.73 -15.82 6.81
C GLY A 72 1.16 -14.71 7.68
N THR A 73 1.26 -13.46 7.23
CA THR A 73 0.53 -12.36 7.86
C THR A 73 -0.84 -12.28 7.22
N GLU A 74 -1.90 -12.24 8.03
CA GLU A 74 -3.25 -11.95 7.56
C GLU A 74 -3.58 -10.49 7.86
N PHE A 75 -4.14 -9.81 6.87
CA PHE A 75 -4.56 -8.43 6.95
C PHE A 75 -6.06 -8.31 6.77
N GLU A 76 -6.68 -7.42 7.54
CA GLU A 76 -8.08 -7.00 7.37
C GLU A 76 -8.08 -5.53 6.91
N GLY A 77 -8.78 -5.27 5.81
CA GLY A 77 -8.78 -3.97 5.15
C GLY A 77 -9.80 -3.84 4.04
N ILE A 78 -9.63 -2.81 3.23
CA ILE A 78 -10.42 -2.53 2.03
C ILE A 78 -9.56 -2.93 0.81
N ALA A 79 -10.04 -3.86 -0.01
CA ALA A 79 -9.34 -4.20 -1.24
C ALA A 79 -9.42 -3.05 -2.25
N LEU A 80 -8.35 -2.84 -3.05
CA LEU A 80 -8.32 -1.76 -4.05
C LEU A 80 -9.55 -1.78 -4.96
N ARG A 81 -10.02 -2.97 -5.38
CA ARG A 81 -11.22 -3.14 -6.22
C ARG A 81 -12.48 -2.49 -5.65
N GLU A 82 -12.63 -2.38 -4.33
CA GLU A 82 -13.80 -1.75 -3.71
C GLU A 82 -13.76 -0.23 -3.90
N LEU A 83 -12.56 0.36 -3.92
CA LEU A 83 -12.37 1.77 -4.25
C LEU A 83 -12.57 2.03 -5.74
N LEU A 84 -12.16 1.09 -6.61
CA LEU A 84 -12.38 1.22 -8.06
C LEU A 84 -13.88 1.24 -8.41
N GLN A 85 -14.75 0.62 -7.60
CA GLN A 85 -16.20 0.68 -7.80
C GLN A 85 -16.81 2.06 -7.51
N LEU A 86 -16.10 2.92 -6.79
CA LEU A 86 -16.57 4.25 -6.40
C LEU A 86 -16.28 5.31 -7.45
N VAL A 87 -15.46 4.99 -8.46
CA VAL A 87 -14.95 5.98 -9.42
C VAL A 87 -15.00 5.44 -10.86
N ASN A 88 -15.38 6.30 -11.80
CA ASN A 88 -15.31 5.99 -13.22
C ASN A 88 -13.93 6.40 -13.75
N ILE A 89 -13.07 5.42 -13.97
CA ILE A 89 -11.70 5.62 -14.47
C ILE A 89 -11.75 5.88 -15.99
N LYS A 90 -10.98 6.86 -16.47
CA LYS A 90 -10.90 7.16 -17.91
C LYS A 90 -10.27 6.02 -18.70
N GLU A 91 -10.54 6.00 -20.00
CA GLU A 91 -9.85 5.11 -20.93
C GLU A 91 -8.32 5.31 -20.87
N ASP A 92 -7.59 4.23 -21.11
CA ASP A 92 -6.12 4.16 -21.12
C ASP A 92 -5.40 4.35 -19.78
N VAL A 93 -6.10 4.41 -18.64
CA VAL A 93 -5.45 4.37 -17.32
C VAL A 93 -4.80 3.01 -17.11
N LYS A 94 -3.50 3.02 -16.85
CA LYS A 94 -2.66 1.81 -16.68
C LYS A 94 -1.92 1.79 -15.35
N TYR A 95 -1.81 2.94 -14.68
CA TYR A 95 -1.03 3.10 -13.47
C TYR A 95 -1.83 3.82 -12.40
N ILE A 96 -1.46 3.56 -11.16
CA ILE A 96 -1.89 4.36 -10.02
C ILE A 96 -0.68 4.82 -9.23
N LYS A 97 -0.83 5.95 -8.55
CA LYS A 97 0.12 6.43 -7.55
C LYS A 97 -0.61 6.54 -6.21
N ILE A 98 -0.15 5.77 -5.24
CA ILE A 98 -0.73 5.72 -3.89
C ILE A 98 0.06 6.67 -3.00
N TYR A 99 -0.63 7.66 -2.46
CA TYR A 99 -0.04 8.69 -1.62
C TYR A 99 -0.21 8.38 -0.14
N GLY A 100 0.72 8.91 0.65
CA GLY A 100 0.64 8.94 2.10
C GLY A 100 1.30 10.17 2.69
N TYR A 101 0.97 10.44 3.95
CA TYR A 101 1.54 11.58 4.67
C TYR A 101 3.05 11.42 4.86
N TYR A 102 3.79 12.49 4.60
CA TYR A 102 5.21 12.59 4.89
C TYR A 102 5.52 13.99 5.42
N ASN A 103 6.00 14.06 6.67
CA ASN A 103 6.30 15.32 7.36
C ASN A 103 5.15 16.35 7.28
N GLY A 104 3.90 15.88 7.45
CA GLY A 104 2.70 16.71 7.42
C GLY A 104 2.11 16.97 6.02
N ASP A 105 2.84 16.70 4.95
CA ASP A 105 2.30 16.77 3.59
C ASP A 105 1.56 15.48 3.24
N ARG A 106 0.25 15.57 3.00
CA ARG A 106 -0.59 14.42 2.64
C ARG A 106 -0.15 13.73 1.34
N PHE A 107 0.54 14.42 0.44
CA PHE A 107 1.04 13.86 -0.81
C PHE A 107 2.56 13.74 -0.85
N GLY A 108 3.23 13.89 0.30
CA GLY A 108 4.68 13.91 0.38
C GLY A 108 5.35 12.54 0.19
N TYR A 109 4.68 11.44 0.57
CA TYR A 109 5.09 10.09 0.17
C TYR A 109 4.23 9.59 -0.98
N SER A 110 4.84 8.88 -1.93
CA SER A 110 4.09 8.20 -2.99
C SER A 110 4.79 6.94 -3.46
N ALA A 111 3.99 5.99 -3.97
CA ALA A 111 4.46 4.80 -4.66
C ALA A 111 3.62 4.58 -5.92
N ASN A 112 4.28 4.43 -7.06
CA ASN A 112 3.66 4.13 -8.34
C ASN A 112 3.54 2.62 -8.56
N LEU A 113 2.42 2.16 -9.12
CA LEU A 113 2.14 0.76 -9.39
C LEU A 113 1.31 0.59 -10.67
N PRO A 114 1.54 -0.47 -11.46
CA PRO A 114 0.66 -0.83 -12.57
C PRO A 114 -0.71 -1.30 -12.04
N LEU A 115 -1.79 -0.70 -12.53
CA LEU A 115 -3.15 -0.99 -12.06
C LEU A 115 -3.56 -2.44 -12.32
N GLY A 116 -3.14 -3.02 -13.45
CA GLY A 116 -3.48 -4.38 -13.84
C GLY A 116 -3.00 -5.45 -12.86
N ASP A 117 -1.90 -5.20 -12.15
CA ASP A 117 -1.31 -6.14 -11.20
C ASP A 117 -1.97 -6.07 -9.80
N LEU A 118 -2.91 -5.15 -9.60
CA LEU A 118 -3.53 -4.87 -8.30
C LEU A 118 -5.01 -5.25 -8.21
N LEU A 119 -5.54 -5.95 -9.22
CA LEU A 119 -6.96 -6.29 -9.30
C LEU A 119 -7.38 -7.49 -8.42
N GLY A 120 -6.44 -8.11 -7.72
CA GLY A 120 -6.67 -9.23 -6.81
C GLY A 120 -7.19 -8.85 -5.42
N ASP A 121 -7.24 -9.84 -4.54
CA ASP A 121 -7.59 -9.72 -3.11
C ASP A 121 -6.36 -9.44 -2.24
N ASP A 122 -5.22 -9.07 -2.80
CA ASP A 122 -3.93 -8.90 -2.14
C ASP A 122 -3.32 -7.50 -2.30
N ALA A 123 -4.05 -6.56 -2.93
CA ALA A 123 -3.78 -5.13 -2.89
C ALA A 123 -4.73 -4.46 -1.89
N LEU A 124 -4.30 -4.32 -0.63
CA LEU A 124 -5.19 -3.96 0.49
C LEU A 124 -4.81 -2.65 1.17
N PHE A 125 -5.82 -1.88 1.54
CA PHE A 125 -5.76 -0.78 2.51
C PHE A 125 -6.13 -1.31 3.89
N VAL A 126 -5.12 -1.65 4.68
CA VAL A 126 -5.23 -2.40 5.93
C VAL A 126 -5.31 -1.48 7.13
N TYR A 127 -6.11 -1.86 8.11
CA TYR A 127 -6.20 -1.22 9.42
C TYR A 127 -6.05 -2.23 10.57
N ARG A 128 -6.15 -3.54 10.30
CA ARG A 128 -5.92 -4.63 11.26
C ARG A 128 -5.06 -5.74 10.65
N TRP A 129 -4.40 -6.49 11.52
CA TRP A 129 -3.57 -7.61 11.13
C TRP A 129 -3.51 -8.68 12.23
N LYS A 130 -3.13 -9.90 11.86
CA LYS A 130 -2.73 -10.97 12.77
C LYS A 130 -1.63 -11.83 12.13
N ASP A 131 -0.95 -12.61 12.94
CA ASP A 131 -0.04 -13.67 12.48
C ASP A 131 -0.05 -14.83 13.47
N GLU A 132 0.87 -15.79 13.32
CA GLU A 132 0.98 -16.95 14.22
C GLU A 132 1.20 -16.57 15.70
N ASN A 133 1.79 -15.40 15.97
CA ASN A 133 2.18 -14.96 17.31
C ASN A 133 1.27 -13.86 17.87
N HIS A 134 0.36 -13.31 17.07
CA HIS A 134 -0.50 -12.20 17.44
C HIS A 134 -1.93 -12.43 16.96
N GLU A 135 -2.89 -12.30 17.88
CA GLU A 135 -4.32 -12.22 17.53
C GLU A 135 -4.62 -10.93 16.74
N TRP A 136 -5.83 -10.87 16.19
CA TRP A 136 -6.30 -9.69 15.46
C TRP A 136 -6.18 -8.41 16.29
N GLN A 137 -5.38 -7.48 15.79
CA GLN A 137 -5.13 -6.18 16.40
C GLN A 137 -5.04 -5.08 15.35
N GLU A 138 -5.28 -3.84 15.76
CA GLU A 138 -5.09 -2.67 14.90
C GLU A 138 -3.61 -2.50 14.54
N ILE A 139 -3.33 -1.95 13.35
CA ILE A 139 -1.99 -1.49 13.04
C ILE A 139 -1.62 -0.34 13.99
N SER A 140 -0.39 -0.30 14.48
CA SER A 140 0.05 0.82 15.32
C SER A 140 0.29 2.09 14.47
N PRO A 141 0.38 3.29 15.08
CA PRO A 141 0.79 4.52 14.39
C PRO A 141 2.07 4.34 13.57
N LYS A 142 3.07 3.65 14.12
CA LYS A 142 4.34 3.36 13.42
C LYS A 142 4.19 2.38 12.25
N HIS A 143 3.18 1.50 12.30
CA HIS A 143 2.84 0.61 11.20
C HIS A 143 1.95 1.25 10.14
N GLY A 144 1.47 2.48 10.35
CA GLY A 144 0.69 3.23 9.37
C GLY A 144 -0.75 3.52 9.76
N TYR A 145 -1.14 3.39 11.04
CA TYR A 145 -2.48 3.80 11.49
C TYR A 145 -2.81 5.24 11.07
N PRO A 146 -4.02 5.53 10.56
CA PRO A 146 -5.22 4.69 10.62
C PRO A 146 -5.31 3.65 9.49
N LEU A 147 -4.57 3.86 8.40
CA LEU A 147 -4.71 3.07 7.18
C LEU A 147 -3.39 3.01 6.43
N ARG A 148 -3.01 1.80 6.01
CA ARG A 148 -1.80 1.54 5.23
C ARG A 148 -2.12 0.73 3.98
N PHE A 149 -1.48 1.04 2.87
CA PHE A 149 -1.49 0.15 1.72
C PHE A 149 -0.44 -0.96 1.88
N ILE A 150 -0.84 -2.21 1.64
CA ILE A 150 0.03 -3.36 1.49
C ILE A 150 -0.12 -3.86 0.04
N PRO A 151 0.96 -3.84 -0.76
CA PRO A 151 0.92 -4.32 -2.13
C PRO A 151 0.92 -5.86 -2.17
N PRO A 152 0.55 -6.46 -3.31
CA PRO A 152 0.77 -7.88 -3.57
C PRO A 152 2.22 -8.31 -3.34
N ALA A 153 2.43 -9.59 -3.03
CA ALA A 153 3.76 -10.16 -2.80
C ALA A 153 4.69 -10.13 -4.03
N SER A 154 4.15 -9.80 -5.22
CA SER A 154 4.94 -9.51 -6.43
C SER A 154 5.69 -8.19 -6.36
N PHE A 155 5.51 -7.39 -5.32
CA PHE A 155 6.19 -6.10 -5.12
C PHE A 155 6.96 -6.06 -3.81
N TYR A 156 8.10 -5.37 -3.80
CA TYR A 156 8.77 -4.98 -2.57
C TYR A 156 7.92 -3.99 -1.75
N LEU A 157 8.05 -4.10 -0.43
CA LEU A 157 7.18 -3.42 0.53
C LEU A 157 7.34 -1.89 0.58
N TRP A 158 8.34 -1.29 -0.07
CA TRP A 158 8.38 0.18 -0.18
C TRP A 158 7.19 0.69 -1.02
N LYS A 159 6.63 -0.13 -1.91
CA LYS A 159 5.37 0.22 -2.60
C LYS A 159 4.17 0.29 -1.66
N GLY A 160 4.29 -0.22 -0.43
CA GLY A 160 3.25 -0.18 0.61
C GLY A 160 3.25 1.12 1.41
N SER A 161 2.63 2.17 0.84
CA SER A 161 2.48 3.49 1.46
C SER A 161 1.82 3.43 2.84
N LYS A 162 2.47 4.06 3.82
CA LYS A 162 1.89 4.28 5.17
C LYS A 162 1.08 5.56 5.19
N TRP A 163 0.14 5.64 6.14
CA TRP A 163 -0.67 6.84 6.38
C TRP A 163 -1.32 7.33 5.09
N VAL A 164 -2.00 6.42 4.41
CA VAL A 164 -2.47 6.68 3.05
C VAL A 164 -3.47 7.84 3.03
N SER A 165 -3.45 8.62 1.94
CA SER A 165 -4.24 9.83 1.80
C SER A 165 -4.99 9.92 0.46
N GLY A 166 -4.67 9.02 -0.48
CA GLY A 166 -5.38 8.93 -1.75
C GLY A 166 -4.65 8.14 -2.82
N ILE A 167 -5.32 8.01 -3.96
CA ILE A 167 -4.89 7.34 -5.18
C ILE A 167 -5.06 8.32 -6.33
N ARG A 168 -3.99 8.55 -7.08
CA ARG A 168 -4.04 9.21 -8.38
C ARG A 168 -4.02 8.17 -9.50
N PHE A 169 -5.00 8.22 -10.39
CA PHE A 169 -5.08 7.40 -11.60
C PHE A 169 -4.30 8.07 -12.73
N MET A 170 -3.49 7.30 -13.46
CA MET A 170 -2.54 7.81 -14.46
C MET A 170 -2.48 6.92 -15.71
N LYS A 171 -2.25 7.54 -16.88
CA LYS A 171 -2.05 6.85 -18.16
C LYS A 171 -0.61 6.36 -18.32
N ASP A 172 0.34 7.21 -17.96
CA ASP A 172 1.77 6.94 -17.99
C ASP A 172 2.29 6.71 -16.57
N ASP A 173 3.35 5.92 -16.47
CA ASP A 173 3.99 5.67 -15.18
C ASP A 173 4.83 6.89 -14.78
N GLU A 174 4.65 7.36 -13.56
CA GLU A 174 5.40 8.47 -12.98
C GLU A 174 6.11 7.99 -11.72
N GLU A 175 7.36 8.40 -11.51
CA GLU A 175 8.15 7.99 -10.34
C GLU A 175 7.44 8.31 -9.02
N GLY A 176 7.52 7.38 -8.07
CA GLY A 176 7.20 7.62 -6.67
C GLY A 176 8.40 8.12 -5.87
N PHE A 177 8.22 8.21 -4.55
CA PHE A 177 9.21 8.77 -3.62
C PHE A 177 10.56 8.07 -3.69
N TRP A 178 10.57 6.74 -3.69
CA TRP A 178 11.83 5.98 -3.72
C TRP A 178 12.39 5.86 -5.14
N GLU A 179 11.51 5.85 -6.14
CA GLU A 179 11.88 5.75 -7.54
C GLU A 179 12.65 6.99 -8.01
N GLU A 180 12.26 8.18 -7.53
CA GLU A 180 13.03 9.43 -7.72
C GLU A 180 14.44 9.36 -7.07
N LEU A 181 14.62 8.48 -6.08
CA LEU A 181 15.89 8.23 -5.39
C LEU A 181 16.67 7.05 -5.98
N GLY A 182 16.29 6.58 -7.18
CA GLY A 182 16.99 5.52 -7.91
C GLY A 182 16.48 4.10 -7.63
N TYR A 183 15.34 3.94 -6.96
CA TYR A 183 14.71 2.62 -6.78
C TYR A 183 13.98 2.18 -8.06
N SER A 184 13.79 0.86 -8.17
CA SER A 184 13.11 0.26 -9.33
C SER A 184 11.64 0.70 -9.43
N MET A 185 11.15 0.93 -10.66
CA MET A 185 9.73 1.17 -10.92
C MET A 185 8.86 -0.06 -10.65
N THR A 186 9.36 -1.24 -11.03
CA THR A 186 8.62 -2.51 -11.00
C THR A 186 8.69 -3.21 -9.66
N ALA A 187 9.80 -3.03 -8.92
CA ALA A 187 9.97 -3.52 -7.55
C ALA A 187 9.75 -5.04 -7.37
N ASP A 188 10.06 -5.87 -8.36
CA ASP A 188 9.88 -7.33 -8.30
C ASP A 188 10.89 -7.99 -7.35
N PRO A 189 10.45 -8.63 -6.25
CA PRO A 189 11.36 -9.20 -5.28
C PRO A 189 12.08 -10.45 -5.78
N PHE A 190 11.48 -11.22 -6.69
CA PHE A 190 12.03 -12.47 -7.21
C PHE A 190 13.04 -12.25 -8.34
N LYS A 191 12.96 -11.10 -9.01
CA LYS A 191 13.96 -10.64 -9.99
C LYS A 191 15.05 -9.75 -9.39
N GLU A 192 15.01 -9.52 -8.07
CA GLU A 192 15.92 -8.62 -7.35
C GLU A 192 15.93 -7.17 -7.91
N GLU A 193 14.79 -6.70 -8.40
CA GLU A 193 14.63 -5.36 -8.96
C GLU A 193 14.57 -4.30 -7.85
N ARG A 194 15.70 -4.04 -7.21
CA ARG A 194 15.81 -3.11 -6.07
C ARG A 194 16.06 -1.67 -6.52
N TYR A 195 16.94 -1.48 -7.50
CA TYR A 195 17.47 -0.19 -7.95
C TYR A 195 17.54 -0.12 -9.48
N ARG A 196 17.73 1.09 -10.02
CA ARG A 196 17.95 1.35 -11.45
C ARG A 196 19.41 1.56 -11.81
#